data_AF-A0A2S8G015-F1
#
_entry.id   AF-A0A2S8G015-F1
#
_cell.length_a   1.000
_cell.length_b   1.000
_cell.length_c   1.000
_cell.angle_alpha   90.00
_cell.angle_beta   90.00
_cell.angle_gamma   90.00
#
_symmetry.space_group_name_H-M   'P 1'
#
loop_
_entity.id
_entity.type
_entity.pdbx_description
1 polymer ?
#
loop_
_entity_poly.entity_id
_entity_poly.type
_entity_poly.pdbx_seq_one_letter_code
_entity_poly.pdbx_strand_id
1 'polypeptide(L)'
;MIQDLIDEYLLRAERAATVDFTDKDSLRELNNSTDRMRVIAGEVASLGHAAIMAFTSLLDREPAALWAAHHLVEFAELDSETLSRCFSRVEQAKIEAKKNGDFANAIGEELWLKEWKAKKAVSEH
;
A
#
# COMPACT_ATOMS: atom_id res chain seq x y z
N MET A 1 18.03 -8.45 -6.82
CA MET A 1 17.77 -7.03 -7.13
C MET A 1 16.32 -6.66 -6.86
N ILE A 2 15.32 -7.19 -7.58
CA ILE A 2 13.90 -6.95 -7.22
C ILE A 2 13.42 -7.86 -6.08
N GLN A 3 13.85 -9.11 -6.04
CA GLN A 3 13.44 -10.05 -4.98
C GLN A 3 13.86 -9.55 -3.59
N ASP A 4 15.08 -9.02 -3.46
CA ASP A 4 15.58 -8.47 -2.19
C ASP A 4 14.73 -7.29 -1.69
N LEU A 5 14.22 -6.45 -2.61
CA LEU A 5 13.33 -5.34 -2.29
C LEU A 5 11.95 -5.84 -1.85
N ILE A 6 11.41 -6.86 -2.52
CA ILE A 6 10.15 -7.50 -2.15
C ILE A 6 10.26 -8.14 -0.76
N ASP A 7 11.35 -8.85 -0.50
CA ASP A 7 11.61 -9.52 0.79
C ASP A 7 11.79 -8.49 1.91
N GLU A 8 12.53 -7.40 1.67
CA GLU A 8 12.63 -6.31 2.63
C GLU A 8 11.25 -5.68 2.89
N TYR A 9 10.48 -5.40 1.83
CA TYR A 9 9.16 -4.78 1.96
C TYR A 9 8.23 -5.61 2.85
N LEU A 10 8.19 -6.94 2.64
CA LEU A 10 7.40 -7.86 3.46
C LEU A 10 7.82 -7.82 4.92
N LEU A 11 9.12 -7.86 5.19
CA LEU A 11 9.63 -7.77 6.56
C LEU A 11 9.23 -6.44 7.23
N ARG A 12 9.20 -5.33 6.48
CA ARG A 12 8.72 -4.03 6.99
C ARG A 12 7.22 -4.04 7.24
N ALA A 13 6.43 -4.63 6.34
CA ALA A 13 4.98 -4.75 6.51
C ALA A 13 4.63 -5.60 7.75
N GLU A 14 5.33 -6.71 7.97
CA GLU A 14 5.18 -7.55 9.16
C GLU A 14 5.47 -6.77 10.44
N ARG A 15 6.55 -5.99 10.48
CA ARG A 15 6.87 -5.14 11.65
C ARG A 15 5.83 -4.04 11.87
N ALA A 16 5.33 -3.42 10.80
CA ALA A 16 4.28 -2.42 10.90
C ALA A 16 2.98 -3.00 11.46
N ALA A 17 2.67 -4.26 11.17
CA ALA A 17 1.48 -4.94 11.65
C ALA A 17 1.51 -5.28 13.15
N THR A 18 2.69 -5.26 13.79
CA THR A 18 2.85 -5.58 15.22
C THR A 18 2.89 -4.36 16.14
N VAL A 19 2.46 -3.19 15.64
CA VAL A 19 2.53 -1.94 16.40
C VAL A 19 1.68 -1.95 17.67
N ASP A 20 2.27 -1.50 18.77
CA ASP A 20 1.57 -1.11 19.99
C ASP A 20 1.43 0.41 20.01
N PHE A 21 0.21 0.90 19.78
CA PHE A 21 -0.08 2.34 19.74
C PHE A 21 0.08 3.05 21.09
N THR A 22 0.28 2.31 22.19
CA THR A 22 0.55 2.87 23.51
C THR A 22 2.05 3.00 23.79
N ASP A 23 2.90 2.36 22.98
CA ASP A 23 4.36 2.42 23.10
C ASP A 23 4.98 3.34 22.04
N LYS A 24 5.77 4.30 22.53
CA LYS A 24 6.45 5.28 21.68
C LYS A 24 7.52 4.65 20.81
N ASP A 25 8.22 3.62 21.30
CA ASP A 25 9.26 2.97 20.51
C ASP A 25 8.64 2.11 19.40
N SER A 26 7.54 1.40 19.70
CA SER A 26 6.74 0.72 18.68
C SER A 26 6.19 1.68 17.59
N LEU A 27 5.70 2.86 17.97
CA LEU A 27 5.30 3.89 17.01
C LEU A 27 6.48 4.38 16.13
N ARG A 28 7.68 4.49 16.69
CA ARG A 28 8.88 4.85 15.92
C ARG A 28 9.24 3.75 14.92
N GLU A 29 9.13 2.49 15.31
CA GLU A 29 9.37 1.35 14.44
C GLU A 29 8.34 1.25 13.32
N LEU A 30 7.06 1.50 13.61
CA LEU A 30 6.00 1.62 12.61
C LEU A 30 6.39 2.69 11.57
N ASN A 31 6.71 3.91 12.01
CA ASN A 31 7.06 5.01 11.11
C ASN A 31 8.30 4.69 10.26
N ASN A 32 9.34 4.11 10.87
CA ASN A 32 10.53 3.69 10.14
C ASN A 32 10.20 2.65 9.06
N SER A 33 9.33 1.70 9.40
CA SER A 33 8.94 0.62 8.49
C SER A 33 8.09 1.15 7.34
N THR A 34 7.10 2.00 7.60
CA THR A 34 6.25 2.60 6.57
C THR A 34 7.00 3.56 5.67
N ASP A 35 7.93 4.35 6.21
CA ASP A 35 8.80 5.20 5.40
C ASP A 35 9.72 4.36 4.50
N ARG A 36 10.31 3.28 5.00
CA ARG A 36 11.14 2.39 4.17
C ARG A 36 10.31 1.69 3.09
N MET A 37 9.10 1.23 3.40
CA MET A 37 8.18 0.67 2.39
C MET A 37 7.91 1.65 1.25
N ARG A 38 7.66 2.92 1.58
CA ARG A 38 7.45 3.98 0.58
C ARG A 38 8.68 4.16 -0.31
N VAL A 39 9.88 4.19 0.28
CA VAL A 39 11.14 4.28 -0.48
C VAL A 39 11.32 3.09 -1.42
N ILE A 40 11.09 1.87 -0.93
CA ILE A 40 11.17 0.66 -1.75
C ILE A 40 10.22 0.73 -2.94
N ALA A 41 8.97 1.19 -2.76
CA ALA A 41 8.04 1.32 -3.86
C ALA A 41 8.52 2.32 -4.93
N GLY A 42 9.12 3.44 -4.53
CA GLY A 42 9.75 4.38 -5.46
C GLY A 42 10.96 3.79 -6.20
N GLU A 43 11.78 3.00 -5.51
CA GLU A 43 12.90 2.25 -6.12
C GLU A 43 12.37 1.25 -7.16
N VAL A 44 11.34 0.47 -6.82
CA VAL A 44 10.68 -0.49 -7.71
C VAL A 44 10.12 0.19 -8.96
N ALA A 45 9.42 1.31 -8.80
CA ALA A 45 8.91 2.08 -9.93
C ALA A 45 10.05 2.54 -10.86
N SER A 46 11.17 2.98 -10.30
CA SER A 46 12.36 3.43 -11.04
C SER A 46 13.08 2.31 -11.79
N LEU A 47 12.92 1.04 -11.37
CA LEU A 47 13.46 -0.14 -12.06
C LEU A 47 12.64 -0.54 -13.30
N GLY A 48 11.47 0.06 -13.50
CA GLY A 48 10.64 -0.11 -14.70
C GLY A 48 9.60 -1.22 -14.61
N HIS A 49 8.87 -1.41 -15.72
CA HIS A 49 7.65 -2.20 -15.77
C HIS A 49 7.80 -3.65 -15.25
N ALA A 50 8.89 -4.34 -15.60
CA ALA A 50 9.10 -5.72 -15.13
C ALA A 50 9.21 -5.82 -13.59
N ALA A 51 9.83 -4.82 -12.95
CA ALA A 51 9.93 -4.76 -11.49
C ALA A 51 8.59 -4.44 -10.85
N ILE A 52 7.83 -3.49 -11.42
CA ILE A 52 6.46 -3.17 -11.01
C ILE A 52 5.60 -4.43 -11.06
N MET A 53 5.61 -5.16 -12.18
CA MET A 53 4.81 -6.39 -12.33
C MET A 53 5.21 -7.47 -11.32
N ALA A 54 6.50 -7.65 -11.03
CA ALA A 54 6.93 -8.56 -9.98
C ALA A 54 6.40 -8.12 -8.59
N PHE A 55 6.41 -6.81 -8.32
CA PHE A 55 5.92 -6.24 -7.07
C PHE A 55 4.41 -6.40 -6.88
N THR A 56 3.62 -6.50 -7.97
CA THR A 56 2.17 -6.77 -7.88
C THR A 56 1.83 -8.08 -7.17
N SER A 57 2.79 -9.02 -7.06
CA SER A 57 2.61 -10.24 -6.26
C SER A 57 2.32 -9.96 -4.78
N LEU A 58 2.72 -8.80 -4.27
CA LEU A 58 2.42 -8.38 -2.90
C LEU A 58 0.95 -8.07 -2.65
N LEU A 59 0.17 -7.77 -3.70
CA LEU A 59 -1.26 -7.53 -3.58
C LEU A 59 -1.99 -8.73 -2.99
N ASP A 60 -1.42 -9.93 -3.06
CA ASP A 60 -2.02 -11.16 -2.56
C ASP A 60 -1.41 -11.65 -1.23
N ARG A 61 -0.62 -10.81 -0.55
CA ARG A 61 0.16 -11.20 0.64
C ARG A 61 -0.08 -10.26 1.81
N GLU A 62 -0.79 -10.75 2.82
CA GLU A 62 -0.93 -10.01 4.09
C GLU A 62 0.34 -10.11 4.94
N PRO A 63 0.69 -9.08 5.72
CA PRO A 63 -0.03 -7.80 5.88
C PRO A 63 0.36 -6.72 4.84
N ALA A 64 1.13 -7.08 3.81
CA ALA A 64 1.68 -6.12 2.83
C ALA A 64 0.67 -5.64 1.78
N ALA A 65 -0.42 -6.36 1.55
CA ALA A 65 -1.31 -6.17 0.41
C ALA A 65 -1.89 -4.76 0.30
N LEU A 66 -2.45 -4.22 1.40
CA LEU A 66 -3.01 -2.87 1.42
C LEU A 66 -1.93 -1.81 1.15
N TRP A 67 -0.80 -1.89 1.86
CA TRP A 67 0.32 -0.98 1.67
C TRP A 67 0.82 -1.00 0.22
N ALA A 68 0.98 -2.20 -0.35
CA ALA A 68 1.43 -2.36 -1.72
C ALA A 68 0.42 -1.75 -2.71
N ALA A 69 -0.88 -1.87 -2.46
CA ALA A 69 -1.92 -1.26 -3.28
C ALA A 69 -1.81 0.27 -3.31
N HIS A 70 -1.66 0.92 -2.14
CA HIS A 70 -1.46 2.38 -2.09
C HIS A 70 -0.20 2.80 -2.82
N HIS A 71 0.94 2.17 -2.49
CA HIS A 71 2.21 2.58 -3.05
C HIS A 71 2.31 2.32 -4.57
N LEU A 72 1.75 1.22 -5.07
CA LEU A 72 1.68 0.99 -6.52
C LEU A 72 0.89 2.10 -7.22
N VAL A 73 -0.25 2.51 -6.66
CA VAL A 73 -1.07 3.59 -7.23
C VAL A 73 -0.38 4.95 -7.15
N GLU A 74 0.43 5.19 -6.12
CA GLU A 74 1.13 6.46 -5.91
C GLU A 74 2.41 6.60 -6.75
N PHE A 75 3.16 5.52 -6.95
CA PHE A 75 4.51 5.59 -7.53
C PHE A 75 4.65 4.98 -8.92
N ALA A 76 3.75 4.08 -9.34
CA ALA A 76 3.92 3.33 -10.58
C ALA A 76 2.91 3.74 -11.67
N GLU A 77 3.36 3.67 -12.92
CA GLU A 77 2.48 3.66 -14.07
C GLU A 77 1.89 2.25 -14.23
N LEU A 78 0.59 2.12 -13.99
CA LEU A 78 -0.13 0.86 -13.98
C LEU A 78 -1.05 0.73 -15.19
N ASP A 79 -1.14 -0.47 -15.75
CA ASP A 79 -2.23 -0.83 -16.64
C ASP A 79 -3.57 -0.86 -15.88
N SER A 80 -4.68 -0.85 -16.64
CA SER A 80 -6.03 -0.80 -16.07
C SER A 80 -6.37 -2.01 -15.20
N GLU A 81 -5.82 -3.18 -15.52
CA GLU A 81 -6.05 -4.42 -14.78
C GLU A 81 -5.37 -4.37 -13.40
N THR A 82 -4.09 -4.02 -13.35
CA THR A 82 -3.30 -3.89 -12.14
C THR A 82 -3.84 -2.77 -11.25
N LEU A 83 -4.24 -1.66 -11.85
CA LEU A 83 -4.88 -0.55 -11.15
C LEU A 83 -6.21 -0.98 -10.51
N SER A 84 -7.04 -1.73 -11.23
CA SER A 84 -8.28 -2.31 -10.72
C SER A 84 -8.05 -3.28 -9.56
N ARG A 85 -6.99 -4.10 -9.62
CA ARG A 85 -6.59 -4.99 -8.52
C ARG A 85 -6.20 -4.20 -7.27
N CYS A 86 -5.45 -3.11 -7.40
CA CYS A 86 -5.09 -2.25 -6.28
C CYS A 86 -6.33 -1.67 -5.59
N PHE A 87 -7.28 -1.12 -6.36
CA PHE A 87 -8.53 -0.60 -5.78
C PHE A 87 -9.41 -1.67 -5.15
N SER A 88 -9.45 -2.86 -5.74
CA SER A 88 -10.14 -3.99 -5.14
C SER A 88 -9.59 -4.31 -3.75
N ARG A 89 -8.27 -4.22 -3.56
CA ARG A 89 -7.64 -4.42 -2.24
C ARG A 89 -7.99 -3.33 -1.24
N VAL A 90 -7.96 -2.07 -1.64
CA VAL A 90 -8.37 -0.94 -0.77
C VAL A 90 -9.86 -1.05 -0.38
N GLU A 91 -10.73 -1.42 -1.33
CA GLU A 91 -12.16 -1.62 -1.06
C GLU A 91 -12.40 -2.80 -0.09
N GLN A 92 -11.66 -3.90 -0.25
CA GLN A 92 -11.70 -5.04 0.68
C GLN A 92 -11.28 -4.62 2.09
N ALA A 93 -10.13 -3.95 2.24
CA ALA A 93 -9.64 -3.47 3.54
C ALA A 93 -10.65 -2.54 4.23
N LYS A 94 -11.26 -1.63 3.46
CA LYS A 94 -12.35 -0.77 3.97
C LYS A 94 -13.53 -1.60 4.50
N ILE A 95 -13.99 -2.61 3.77
CA ILE A 95 -15.11 -3.47 4.19
C ILE A 95 -14.75 -4.26 5.45
N GLU A 96 -13.53 -4.80 5.51
CA GLU A 96 -13.03 -5.55 6.66
C GLU A 96 -12.91 -4.67 7.91
N ALA A 97 -12.36 -3.47 7.77
CA ALA A 97 -12.29 -2.49 8.85
C ALA A 97 -13.69 -2.16 9.40
N LYS A 98 -14.69 -1.94 8.54
CA LYS A 98 -16.09 -1.73 8.97
C LYS A 98 -16.64 -2.93 9.74
N LYS A 99 -16.37 -4.16 9.28
CA LYS A 99 -16.84 -5.39 9.94
C LYS A 99 -16.19 -5.59 11.32
N ASN A 100 -14.94 -5.18 11.47
CA ASN A 100 -14.17 -5.34 12.70
C ASN A 100 -14.38 -4.19 13.70
N GLY A 101 -15.23 -3.21 13.38
CA GLY A 101 -15.47 -2.03 14.22
C GLY A 101 -14.37 -0.97 14.15
N ASP A 102 -13.43 -1.11 13.23
CA ASP A 102 -12.36 -0.15 12.96
C ASP A 102 -12.84 0.92 11.97
N PHE A 103 -13.79 1.74 12.43
CA PHE A 103 -14.40 2.77 11.58
C PHE A 103 -13.42 3.87 11.18
N ALA A 104 -12.37 4.10 11.97
CA ALA A 104 -11.36 5.11 11.67
C ALA A 104 -10.58 4.72 10.40
N ASN A 105 -10.05 3.49 10.34
CA ASN A 105 -9.38 2.99 9.14
C ASN A 105 -10.33 2.91 7.95
N ALA A 106 -11.57 2.42 8.15
CA ALA A 106 -12.56 2.39 7.09
C ALA A 106 -12.86 3.77 6.47
N ILE A 107 -12.93 4.83 7.29
CA ILE A 107 -13.12 6.20 6.80
C ILE A 107 -11.86 6.67 6.06
N GLY A 108 -10.68 6.38 6.58
CA GLY A 108 -9.40 6.68 5.92
C GLY A 108 -9.35 6.15 4.49
N GLU A 109 -9.67 4.87 4.30
CA GLU A 109 -9.69 4.24 2.98
C GLU A 109 -10.76 4.84 2.06
N GLU A 110 -11.93 5.16 2.62
CA GLU A 110 -12.99 5.81 1.85
C GLU A 110 -12.60 7.21 1.36
N LEU A 111 -11.90 7.98 2.20
CA LEU A 111 -11.38 9.29 1.83
C LEU A 111 -10.28 9.18 0.78
N TRP A 112 -9.32 8.26 0.94
CA TRP A 112 -8.25 8.04 -0.02
C TRP A 112 -8.81 7.67 -1.41
N LEU A 113 -9.80 6.77 -1.48
CA LEU A 113 -10.47 6.40 -2.73
C LEU A 113 -11.18 7.60 -3.40
N LYS A 114 -11.81 8.48 -2.60
CA LYS A 114 -12.49 9.69 -3.11
C LYS A 114 -11.48 10.69 -3.68
N GLU A 115 -10.40 10.95 -2.94
CA GLU A 115 -9.35 11.87 -3.36
C GLU A 115 -8.67 11.41 -4.65
N TRP A 116 -8.38 10.11 -4.77
CA TRP A 116 -7.78 9.58 -5.98
C TRP A 116 -8.68 9.75 -7.21
N LYS A 117 -9.98 9.43 -7.07
CA LYS A 117 -10.97 9.62 -8.15
C LYS A 117 -11.08 11.10 -8.56
N ALA A 118 -11.03 12.01 -7.60
CA ALA A 118 -11.04 13.44 -7.87
C ALA A 118 -9.78 13.90 -8.63
N LYS A 119 -8.59 13.43 -8.23
CA LYS A 119 -7.32 13.73 -8.92
C LYS A 119 -7.34 13.24 -10.38
N LYS A 120 -7.85 12.03 -10.62
CA LYS A 120 -7.99 11.46 -11.98
C LYS A 120 -8.89 12.30 -12.87
N ALA A 121 -10.07 12.70 -12.37
CA ALA A 121 -11.01 13.51 -13.13
C ALA A 121 -10.43 14.86 -13.56
N VAL A 122 -9.52 15.45 -12.76
CA VAL A 122 -8.83 16.70 -13.10
C VAL A 122 -7.71 16.49 -14.13
N SER A 123 -7.03 15.34 -14.12
CA SER A 123 -5.95 15.04 -15.08
C SER A 123 -6.42 14.68 -16.50
N GLU A 124 -7.72 14.44 -16.68
CA GLU A 124 -8.35 14.08 -17.96
C GLU A 124 -9.08 15.28 -18.63
N HIS A 125 -8.81 16.51 -18.17
CA HIS A 125 -9.30 17.78 -18.74
C HIS A 125 -8.13 18.67 -19.16
#